data_AF-S3JY14-F1
#
_entry.id   AF-S3JY14-F1
#
_cell.length_a   1.000
_cell.length_b   1.000
_cell.length_c   1.000
_cell.angle_alpha   90.00
_cell.angle_beta   90.00
_cell.angle_gamma   90.00
#
_symmetry.space_group_name_H-M   'P 1'
#
loop_
_entity.id
_entity.type
_entity.pdbx_description
1 polymer ?
#
loop_
_entity_poly.entity_id
_entity_poly.type
_entity_poly.pdbx_seq_one_letter_code
_entity_poly.pdbx_strand_id
1 'polypeptide(L)' 'MFSLSDLRETKVYQEALEEGELSAKKSLILRQLNLKLGSIPLKVEQKIRQLNPNQLDNLALALLDFSDLEDLQQWLN' A
#
# COMPACT_ATOMS: atom_id res chain seq x y z
N MET A 1 23.39 3.05 -29.78
CA MET A 1 22.85 1.88 -29.07
C MET A 1 21.99 2.43 -27.94
N PHE A 2 20.71 2.10 -27.89
CA PHE A 2 19.84 2.55 -26.81
C PHE A 2 20.27 1.81 -25.53
N SER A 3 20.68 2.54 -24.51
CA SER A 3 21.20 2.02 -23.26
C SER A 3 20.10 1.85 -22.23
N LEU A 4 20.35 1.07 -21.17
CA LEU A 4 19.44 1.00 -20.02
C LEU A 4 19.23 2.38 -19.38
N SER A 5 20.24 3.26 -19.42
CA SER A 5 20.14 4.63 -18.93
C SER A 5 19.10 5.43 -19.71
N ASP A 6 19.09 5.31 -21.04
CA ASP A 6 18.11 5.98 -21.91
C ASP A 6 16.68 5.51 -21.63
N LEU A 7 16.51 4.24 -21.20
CA LEU A 7 15.22 3.67 -20.84
C LEU A 7 14.74 4.18 -19.47
N ARG A 8 15.64 4.40 -18.51
CA ARG A 8 15.32 4.95 -17.18
C ARG A 8 14.80 6.38 -17.21
N GLU A 9 15.19 7.15 -18.23
CA GLU A 9 14.72 8.52 -18.44
C GLU A 9 13.34 8.58 -19.12
N THR A 10 12.82 7.44 -19.60
CA THR A 10 11.48 7.41 -20.18
C THR A 10 10.41 7.54 -19.10
N LYS A 11 9.35 8.31 -19.39
CA LYS A 11 8.18 8.46 -18.51
C LYS A 11 7.58 7.12 -18.12
N VAL A 12 7.48 6.20 -19.08
CA VAL A 12 6.92 4.86 -18.87
C VAL A 12 7.72 4.07 -17.82
N TYR A 13 9.05 4.19 -17.81
CA TYR A 13 9.86 3.52 -16.80
C TYR A 13 9.67 4.12 -15.40
N GLN A 14 9.57 5.45 -15.31
CA GLN A 14 9.30 6.14 -14.05
C GLN A 14 7.93 5.77 -13.49
N GLU A 15 6.89 5.77 -14.32
CA GLU A 15 5.54 5.34 -13.96
C GLU A 15 5.52 3.88 -13.49
N ALA A 16 6.23 2.98 -14.18
CA ALA A 16 6.33 1.58 -13.78
C ALA A 16 7.06 1.39 -12.43
N LEU A 17 8.07 2.21 -12.13
CA LEU A 17 8.72 2.21 -10.82
C LEU A 17 7.76 2.69 -9.72
N GLU A 18 7.07 3.80 -9.95
CA GLU A 18 6.10 4.35 -8.98
C GLU A 18 4.96 3.37 -8.71
N GLU A 19 4.41 2.73 -9.75
CA GLU A 19 3.40 1.67 -9.61
C GLU A 19 3.93 0.46 -8.82
N GLY A 20 5.18 0.06 -9.09
CA GLY A 20 5.86 -1.02 -8.39
C GLY A 20 6.03 -0.75 -6.89
N GLU A 21 6.51 0.45 -6.55
CA GLU A 21 6.65 0.90 -5.17
C GLU A 21 5.30 0.97 -4.44
N LEU A 22 4.28 1.51 -5.12
CA LEU A 22 2.93 1.59 -4.56
C LEU A 22 2.33 0.20 -4.32
N SER A 23 2.51 -0.73 -5.25
CA SER A 23 2.06 -2.11 -5.13
C SER A 23 2.75 -2.83 -3.96
N ALA A 24 4.08 -2.68 -3.85
CA ALA A 24 4.86 -3.24 -2.75
C ALA A 24 4.40 -2.70 -1.39
N LYS A 25 4.18 -1.38 -1.29
CA LYS A 25 3.67 -0.73 -0.08
C LYS A 25 2.30 -1.25 0.35
N LYS A 26 1.35 -1.36 -0.61
CA LYS A 26 0.01 -1.93 -0.35
C LYS A 26 0.12 -3.36 0.17
N SER A 27 0.94 -4.19 -0.47
CA SER A 27 1.16 -5.58 -0.06
C SER A 27 1.74 -5.69 1.36
N LEU A 28 2.73 -4.86 1.70
CA LEU A 28 3.32 -4.84 3.03
C LEU A 28 2.34 -4.40 4.11
N ILE A 29 1.53 -3.36 3.86
CA ILE A 29 0.51 -2.91 4.81
C ILE A 29 -0.53 -4.01 5.04
N LEU A 30 -1.04 -4.63 3.98
CA LEU A 30 -2.01 -5.73 4.09
C LEU A 30 -1.45 -6.92 4.87
N ARG A 31 -0.17 -7.26 4.68
CA ARG A 31 0.47 -8.34 5.41
C ARG A 31 0.67 -8.00 6.89
N GLN A 32 1.07 -6.77 7.20
CA GLN A 32 1.19 -6.30 8.59
C GLN A 32 -0.15 -6.31 9.31
N LEU A 33 -1.19 -5.79 8.67
CA LEU A 33 -2.54 -5.82 9.23
C LEU A 33 -3.03 -7.27 9.42
N ASN A 34 -2.75 -8.18 8.49
CA ASN A 34 -3.13 -9.60 8.65
C ASN A 34 -2.38 -10.29 9.79
N LEU A 35 -1.11 -9.91 10.02
CA LEU A 35 -0.32 -10.44 11.14
C LEU A 35 -0.79 -9.88 12.49
N LYS A 36 -1.19 -8.60 12.54
CA LYS A 36 -1.58 -7.93 13.77
C LYS A 36 -3.02 -8.21 14.18
N LEU A 37 -3.94 -8.12 13.22
CA LEU A 37 -5.38 -8.20 13.43
C LEU A 37 -5.98 -9.56 13.04
N GLY A 38 -5.17 -10.45 12.47
CA GLY A 38 -5.63 -11.72 11.92
C GLY A 38 -6.29 -11.56 10.55
N SER A 39 -7.21 -12.46 10.21
CA SER A 39 -7.82 -12.49 8.88
C SER A 39 -8.61 -11.22 8.55
N ILE A 40 -8.12 -10.42 7.61
CA ILE A 40 -8.82 -9.21 7.15
C ILE A 40 -9.90 -9.58 6.12
N PRO A 41 -11.14 -9.05 6.25
CA PRO A 41 -12.18 -9.24 5.24
C PRO A 41 -11.77 -8.67 3.87
N LEU A 42 -12.12 -9.38 2.79
CA LEU A 42 -11.82 -8.96 1.41
C LEU A 42 -12.30 -7.52 1.10
N LYS A 43 -13.43 -7.10 1.68
CA LYS A 43 -13.97 -5.73 1.51
C LYS A 43 -13.03 -4.66 2.07
N VAL A 44 -12.39 -4.94 3.21
CA VAL A 44 -11.42 -4.06 3.86
C VAL A 44 -10.13 -4.01 3.05
N GLU A 45 -9.67 -5.17 2.58
CA GLU A 45 -8.52 -5.24 1.68
C GLU A 45 -8.73 -4.42 0.39
N GLN A 46 -9.91 -4.52 -0.23
CA GLN A 46 -10.25 -3.74 -1.42
C GLN A 46 -10.24 -2.23 -1.15
N LYS A 47 -10.76 -1.78 0.00
CA LYS A 47 -10.68 -0.38 0.41
C LYS A 47 -9.21 0.07 0.53
N ILE A 48 -8.36 -0.71 1.18
CA ILE A 48 -6.93 -0.39 1.36
C ILE A 48 -6.22 -0.29 0.01
N ARG A 49 -6.52 -1.19 -0.94
CA ARG A 49 -5.94 -1.15 -2.29
C ARG A 49 -6.35 0.09 -3.09
N GLN A 50 -7.48 0.72 -2.76
CA GLN A 50 -7.98 1.96 -3.39
C GLN A 50 -7.41 3.23 -2.74
N LEU A 51 -6.72 3.12 -1.60
CA LEU A 51 -6.13 4.27 -0.93
C LEU A 51 -5.01 4.90 -1.76
N ASN A 52 -4.91 6.22 -1.63
CA ASN A 52 -3.89 7.04 -2.25
C ASN A 52 -2.54 6.85 -1.53
N PRO A 53 -1.39 7.13 -2.17
CA PRO A 53 -0.07 6.94 -1.57
C PRO A 53 0.09 7.58 -0.16
N ASN A 54 -0.42 8.79 0.02
CA ASN A 54 -0.38 9.52 1.30
C ASN A 54 -1.25 8.85 2.37
N GLN A 55 -2.41 8.32 2.00
CA GLN A 55 -3.27 7.58 2.93
C GLN A 55 -2.59 6.27 3.34
N LEU A 56 -1.85 5.62 2.43
CA LEU A 56 -1.07 4.44 2.75
C LEU A 56 0.08 4.74 3.72
N ASP A 57 0.75 5.90 3.61
CA ASP A 57 1.74 6.33 4.60
C ASP A 57 1.12 6.52 5.98
N ASN A 58 -0.02 7.23 6.03
CA ASN A 58 -0.72 7.44 7.29
C ASN A 58 -1.23 6.11 7.88
N LEU A 59 -1.71 5.19 7.05
CA LEU A 59 -2.10 3.85 7.49
C LEU A 59 -0.92 3.04 8.01
N ALA A 60 0.27 3.16 7.40
CA ALA A 60 1.49 2.48 7.84
C ALA A 60 1.95 2.91 9.25
N LEU A 61 1.65 4.14 9.64
CA LEU A 61 1.91 4.64 11.00
C LEU A 61 0.76 4.27 11.95
N ALA A 62 -0.49 4.56 11.56
CA ALA A 62 -1.67 4.30 12.40
C ALA A 62 -1.87 2.82 12.70
N LEU A 63 -1.47 1.91 11.80
CA LEU A 63 -1.56 0.48 12.04
C LEU A 63 -0.74 0.00 13.24
N LEU A 64 0.26 0.77 13.68
CA LEU A 64 1.05 0.47 14.88
C LEU A 64 0.24 0.66 16.17
N ASP A 65 -0.80 1.48 16.13
CA ASP A 65 -1.68 1.77 17.27
C ASP A 65 -2.95 0.90 17.29
N PHE A 66 -3.30 0.20 16.18
CA PHE A 66 -4.50 -0.63 16.12
C PHE A 66 -4.42 -1.84 17.07
N SER A 67 -5.42 -2.02 17.91
CA SER A 67 -5.55 -3.16 18.82
C SER A 67 -6.41 -4.26 18.19
N ASP A 68 -7.40 -3.90 17.39
CA ASP A 68 -8.33 -4.84 16.76
C ASP A 68 -8.81 -4.41 15.37
N LEU A 69 -9.70 -5.21 14.78
CA LEU A 69 -10.30 -4.95 13.47
C LEU A 69 -11.26 -3.77 13.48
N GLU A 70 -11.82 -3.37 14.63
CA GLU A 70 -12.71 -2.22 14.74
C GLU A 70 -11.93 -0.93 14.56
N ASP A 71 -10.73 -0.81 15.13
CA ASP A 71 -9.84 0.35 14.93
C ASP A 71 -9.56 0.59 13.44
N LEU A 72 -9.24 -0.47 12.70
CA LEU A 72 -9.02 -0.41 11.25
C LEU A 72 -10.30 0.01 10.50
N GLN A 73 -11.46 -0.49 10.91
CA GLN A 73 -12.73 -0.13 10.28
C GLN A 73 -13.12 1.32 10.55
N GLN A 74 -12.85 1.84 11.75
CA GLN A 74 -13.06 3.24 12.09
C GLN A 74 -12.14 4.14 11.28
N TRP A 75 -10.88 3.77 11.10
CA TRP A 75 -9.94 4.53 10.28
C TRP A 75 -10.33 4.57 8.79
N LEU A 76 -10.95 3.50 8.27
CA LEU A 76 -11.37 3.37 6.87
C LEU A 76 -12.77 3.92 6.55
N ASN A 77 -13.46 4.51 7.53
CA ASN A 77 -14.73 5.21 7.36
C ASN A 77 -14.52 6.71 7.18
#